data_AF-A0A401TVA2-F1
#
_entry.id   AF-A0A401TVA2-F1
#
_cell.length_a   1.000
_cell.length_b   1.000
_cell.length_c   1.000
_cell.angle_alpha   90.00
_cell.angle_beta   90.00
_cell.angle_gamma   90.00
#
_symmetry.space_group_name_H-M   'P 1'
#
loop_
_entity.id
_entity.type
_entity.pdbx_description
1 polymer ?
#
loop_
_entity_poly.entity_id
_entity_poly.type
_entity_poly.pdbx_seq_one_letter_code
_entity_poly.pdbx_strand_id
1 'polypeptide(L)'
;AALQRAGAIDHLAAWDEAVHDLFGANLGHAVVLGFLRLSEQWPAQRSTADLIAIGHAAGDIGRGAGSRAAHGLLTELSKVLPRLAGAGDLTAVLAALGQLADAGPESVSLAIGRLEPLLAHAGGADFSAWVSAGLRASGGRASRRRAYFALDDPLSARLFAVGRTGDDFARLEKRLAATTLALWNRKPRFRKLAMAPTPVPRRTSLAAGFIGLPETLPGFEGEAADFTYL
;
A
#
# COMPACT_ATOMS: atom_id res chain seq x y z
N ALA A 1 2.09 -38.46 -3.18
CA ALA A 1 1.31 -38.66 -4.43
C ALA A 1 -0.19 -38.44 -4.24
N ALA A 2 -0.90 -39.21 -3.40
CA ALA A 2 -2.35 -39.06 -3.22
C ALA A 2 -2.79 -37.70 -2.62
N LEU A 3 -2.13 -37.24 -1.56
CA LEU A 3 -2.41 -35.93 -0.93
C LEU A 3 -2.14 -34.73 -1.86
N GLN A 4 -1.09 -34.81 -2.69
CA GLN A 4 -0.78 -33.78 -3.68
C GLN A 4 -1.80 -33.75 -4.83
N ARG A 5 -2.33 -34.92 -5.25
CA ARG A 5 -3.41 -35.00 -6.23
C ARG A 5 -4.73 -34.47 -5.67
N ALA A 6 -5.06 -34.79 -4.41
CA ALA A 6 -6.26 -34.26 -3.75
C ALA A 6 -6.21 -32.74 -3.67
N GLY A 7 -5.11 -32.15 -3.18
CA GLY A 7 -4.95 -30.69 -3.14
C GLY A 7 -5.02 -30.02 -4.52
N ALA A 8 -4.48 -30.65 -5.56
CA ALA A 8 -4.60 -30.13 -6.93
C ALA A 8 -6.04 -30.15 -7.47
N ILE A 9 -6.82 -31.18 -7.12
CA ILE A 9 -8.24 -31.28 -7.49
C ILE A 9 -9.07 -30.23 -6.73
N ASP A 10 -8.81 -30.04 -5.44
CA ASP A 10 -9.50 -29.05 -4.61
C ASP A 10 -9.22 -27.62 -5.09
N HIS A 11 -7.97 -27.32 -5.46
CA HIS A 11 -7.61 -26.02 -6.04
C HIS A 11 -8.24 -25.78 -7.41
N LEU A 12 -8.36 -26.81 -8.25
CA LEU A 12 -9.04 -26.69 -9.54
C LEU A 12 -10.54 -26.41 -9.36
N ALA A 13 -11.20 -27.11 -8.43
CA ALA A 13 -12.60 -26.87 -8.11
C ALA A 13 -12.84 -25.47 -7.54
N ALA A 14 -11.98 -25.01 -6.62
CA ALA A 14 -12.08 -23.67 -6.06
C ALA A 14 -11.78 -22.56 -7.08
N TRP A 15 -10.86 -22.80 -8.02
CA TRP A 15 -10.63 -21.89 -9.14
C TRP A 15 -11.84 -21.81 -10.07
N ASP A 16 -12.44 -22.96 -10.41
CA ASP A 16 -13.64 -23.04 -11.25
C ASP A 16 -14.83 -22.33 -10.58
N GLU A 17 -15.01 -22.50 -9.27
CA GLU A 17 -16.00 -21.77 -8.48
C GLU A 17 -15.77 -20.25 -8.54
N ALA A 18 -14.54 -19.78 -8.36
CA ALA A 18 -14.22 -18.36 -8.48
C ALA A 18 -14.53 -17.80 -9.88
N VAL A 19 -14.27 -18.57 -10.95
CA VAL A 19 -14.64 -18.19 -12.32
C VAL A 19 -16.17 -18.12 -12.47
N HIS A 20 -16.90 -19.13 -11.99
CA HIS A 20 -18.36 -19.16 -12.03
C HIS A 20 -18.97 -17.98 -11.24
N ASP A 21 -18.42 -17.63 -10.09
CA ASP A 21 -18.85 -16.48 -9.30
C ASP A 21 -18.70 -15.16 -10.05
N LEU A 22 -17.59 -14.97 -10.77
CA LEU A 22 -17.38 -13.79 -11.59
C LEU A 22 -18.40 -13.68 -12.74
N PHE A 23 -18.78 -14.81 -13.34
CA PHE A 23 -19.87 -14.87 -14.32
C PHE A 23 -21.23 -14.59 -13.66
N GLY A 24 -21.53 -15.23 -12.54
CA GLY A 24 -22.79 -15.10 -11.80
C GLY A 24 -23.02 -13.68 -11.28
N ALA A 25 -21.96 -12.95 -10.94
CA ALA A 25 -22.01 -11.54 -10.54
C ALA A 25 -22.28 -10.58 -11.72
N ASN A 26 -22.34 -11.07 -12.97
CA ASN A 26 -22.59 -10.28 -14.18
C ASN A 26 -21.68 -9.04 -14.31
N LEU A 27 -20.40 -9.19 -13.94
CA LEU A 27 -19.41 -8.10 -13.97
C LEU A 27 -18.89 -7.77 -15.37
N GLY A 28 -19.38 -8.49 -16.38
CA GLY A 28 -19.04 -8.29 -17.78
C GLY A 28 -17.73 -8.98 -18.19
N HIS A 29 -17.56 -9.09 -19.50
CA HIS A 29 -16.50 -9.86 -20.14
C HIS A 29 -15.08 -9.44 -19.72
N ALA A 30 -14.83 -8.15 -19.52
CA ALA A 30 -13.51 -7.62 -19.21
C ALA A 30 -12.96 -8.10 -17.85
N VAL A 31 -13.83 -8.33 -16.86
CA VAL A 31 -13.42 -8.84 -15.54
C VAL A 31 -13.03 -10.31 -15.65
N VAL A 32 -13.91 -11.13 -16.24
CA VAL A 32 -13.68 -12.57 -16.42
C VAL A 32 -12.40 -12.81 -17.21
N LEU A 33 -12.26 -12.18 -18.38
CA LEU A 33 -11.09 -12.34 -19.22
C LEU A 33 -9.81 -11.81 -18.55
N GLY A 34 -9.91 -10.74 -17.75
CA GLY A 34 -8.80 -10.28 -16.92
C GLY A 34 -8.33 -11.33 -15.91
N PHE A 35 -9.26 -12.00 -15.23
CA PHE A 35 -8.93 -13.05 -14.27
C PHE A 35 -8.36 -14.31 -14.95
N LEU A 36 -8.92 -14.71 -16.09
CA LEU A 36 -8.39 -15.84 -16.87
C LEU A 36 -6.97 -15.59 -17.37
N ARG A 37 -6.69 -14.38 -17.89
CA ARG A 37 -5.32 -13.99 -18.29
C ARG A 37 -4.36 -13.97 -17.11
N LEU A 38 -4.80 -13.47 -15.95
CA LEU A 38 -3.99 -13.50 -14.74
C LEU A 38 -3.69 -14.94 -14.29
N SER A 39 -4.68 -15.82 -14.40
CA SER A 39 -4.55 -17.25 -14.08
C SER A 39 -3.57 -17.96 -15.02
N GLU A 40 -3.61 -17.66 -16.32
CA GLU A 40 -2.70 -18.19 -17.33
C GLU A 40 -1.25 -17.74 -17.08
N GLN A 41 -1.06 -16.49 -16.66
CA GLN A 41 0.24 -15.88 -16.40
C GLN A 41 0.70 -16.08 -14.94
N TRP A 42 0.01 -16.92 -14.16
CA TRP A 42 0.26 -17.04 -12.73
C TRP A 42 1.67 -17.57 -12.43
N PRO A 43 2.48 -16.88 -11.61
CA PRO A 43 3.85 -17.30 -11.36
C PRO A 43 3.92 -18.64 -10.63
N ALA A 44 4.74 -19.58 -11.13
CA ALA A 44 4.87 -20.93 -10.56
C ALA A 44 5.35 -20.95 -9.09
N GLN A 45 5.99 -19.88 -8.63
CA GLN A 45 6.48 -19.75 -7.24
C GLN A 45 5.39 -19.26 -6.26
N ARG A 46 4.21 -18.84 -6.75
CA ARG A 46 3.11 -18.37 -5.90
C ARG A 46 2.08 -19.47 -5.67
N SER A 47 1.39 -19.38 -4.54
CA SER A 47 0.34 -20.33 -4.19
C SER A 47 -0.85 -20.17 -5.14
N THR A 48 -1.55 -21.27 -5.45
CA THR A 48 -2.84 -21.20 -6.17
C THR A 48 -3.94 -20.60 -5.30
N ALA A 49 -3.81 -20.72 -3.96
CA ALA A 49 -4.74 -20.11 -3.01
C ALA A 49 -4.77 -18.57 -3.14
N ASP A 50 -3.63 -17.93 -3.39
CA ASP A 50 -3.53 -16.49 -3.66
C ASP A 50 -4.34 -16.11 -4.91
N LEU A 51 -4.26 -16.90 -5.99
CA LEU A 51 -5.03 -16.66 -7.21
C LEU A 51 -6.54 -16.77 -6.97
N ILE A 52 -6.97 -17.81 -6.26
CA ILE A 52 -8.38 -18.02 -5.88
C ILE A 52 -8.88 -16.84 -5.02
N ALA A 53 -8.06 -16.39 -4.05
CA ALA A 53 -8.39 -15.23 -3.21
C ALA A 53 -8.55 -13.94 -4.03
N ILE A 54 -7.73 -13.74 -5.07
CA ILE A 54 -7.89 -12.61 -6.01
C ILE A 54 -9.22 -12.71 -6.77
N GLY A 55 -9.61 -13.91 -7.20
CA GLY A 55 -10.89 -14.16 -7.89
C GLY A 55 -12.09 -13.76 -7.02
N HIS A 56 -12.15 -14.27 -5.79
CA HIS A 56 -13.22 -13.92 -4.84
C HIS A 56 -13.23 -12.42 -4.52
N ALA A 57 -12.05 -11.83 -4.23
CA ALA A 57 -11.97 -10.40 -3.94
C ALA A 57 -12.43 -9.53 -5.13
N ALA A 58 -12.10 -9.91 -6.37
CA ALA A 58 -12.59 -9.23 -7.57
C ALA A 58 -14.12 -9.35 -7.71
N GLY A 59 -14.70 -10.51 -7.36
CA GLY A 59 -16.15 -10.73 -7.32
C GLY A 59 -16.84 -9.84 -6.28
N ASP A 60 -16.34 -9.84 -5.05
CA ASP A 60 -16.87 -9.04 -3.94
C ASP A 60 -16.78 -7.53 -4.21
N ILE A 61 -15.60 -7.07 -4.65
CA ILE A 61 -15.41 -5.67 -5.03
C ILE A 61 -16.27 -5.31 -6.23
N GLY A 62 -16.45 -6.21 -7.19
CA GLY A 62 -17.34 -6.01 -8.32
C GLY A 62 -18.80 -5.83 -7.92
N ARG A 63 -19.28 -6.61 -6.93
CA ARG A 63 -20.64 -6.49 -6.38
C ARG A 63 -20.84 -5.17 -5.63
N GLY A 64 -19.84 -4.72 -4.85
CA GLY A 64 -19.94 -3.49 -4.05
C GLY A 64 -19.64 -2.19 -4.81
N ALA A 65 -18.58 -2.19 -5.63
CA ALA A 65 -18.02 -0.99 -6.28
C ALA A 65 -18.12 -1.01 -7.82
N GLY A 66 -18.67 -2.08 -8.40
CA GLY A 66 -18.95 -2.22 -9.83
C GLY A 66 -17.80 -2.86 -10.64
N SER A 67 -18.14 -3.26 -11.86
CA SER A 67 -17.25 -4.00 -12.78
C SER A 67 -15.95 -3.25 -13.12
N ARG A 68 -15.99 -1.92 -13.21
CA ARG A 68 -14.78 -1.12 -13.48
C ARG A 68 -13.76 -1.23 -12.35
N ALA A 69 -14.20 -1.26 -11.09
CA ALA A 69 -13.33 -1.42 -9.95
C ALA A 69 -12.69 -2.82 -9.93
N ALA A 70 -13.50 -3.87 -10.15
CA ALA A 70 -13.01 -5.25 -10.26
C ALA A 70 -11.99 -5.43 -11.40
N HIS A 71 -12.27 -4.86 -12.58
CA HIS A 71 -11.34 -4.92 -13.70
C HIS A 71 -10.04 -4.13 -13.42
N GLY A 72 -10.17 -2.95 -12.79
CA GLY A 72 -9.03 -2.16 -12.34
C GLY A 72 -8.15 -2.92 -11.36
N LEU A 73 -8.74 -3.64 -10.41
CA LEU A 73 -8.01 -4.48 -9.45
C LEU A 73 -7.16 -5.54 -10.17
N LEU A 74 -7.78 -6.32 -11.06
CA LEU A 74 -7.08 -7.38 -11.79
C LEU A 74 -5.93 -6.81 -12.65
N THR A 75 -6.16 -5.66 -13.27
CA THR A 75 -5.15 -4.96 -14.06
C THR A 75 -3.98 -4.48 -13.21
N GLU A 76 -4.25 -3.83 -12.08
CA GLU A 76 -3.18 -3.34 -11.19
C GLU A 76 -2.43 -4.48 -10.51
N LEU A 77 -3.12 -5.52 -10.04
CA LEU A 77 -2.49 -6.70 -9.44
C LEU A 77 -1.50 -7.36 -10.40
N SER A 78 -1.82 -7.47 -11.69
CA SER A 78 -0.89 -8.03 -12.67
C SER A 78 0.46 -7.31 -12.73
N LYS A 79 0.49 -6.01 -12.37
CA LYS A 79 1.71 -5.18 -12.32
C LYS A 79 2.43 -5.29 -10.97
N VAL A 80 1.69 -5.32 -9.86
CA VAL A 80 2.26 -5.20 -8.51
C VAL A 80 2.53 -6.53 -7.82
N LEU A 81 2.03 -7.65 -8.35
CA LEU A 81 2.22 -8.99 -7.78
C LEU A 81 3.68 -9.34 -7.45
N PRO A 82 4.70 -8.99 -8.27
CA PRO A 82 6.09 -9.24 -7.92
C PRO A 82 6.55 -8.52 -6.65
N ARG A 83 5.92 -7.39 -6.30
CA ARG A 83 6.23 -6.59 -5.10
C ARG A 83 5.50 -7.10 -3.85
N LEU A 84 4.40 -7.84 -4.02
CA LEU A 84 3.62 -8.45 -2.95
C LEU A 84 4.17 -9.84 -2.57
N ALA A 85 5.49 -9.93 -2.34
CA ALA A 85 6.17 -11.19 -2.03
C ALA A 85 6.22 -11.50 -0.52
N GLY A 86 5.92 -10.53 0.34
CA GLY A 86 5.88 -10.71 1.78
C GLY A 86 4.72 -11.61 2.23
N ALA A 87 4.95 -12.36 3.30
CA ALA A 87 3.94 -13.22 3.89
C ALA A 87 2.72 -12.38 4.32
N GLY A 88 1.57 -12.61 3.68
CA GLY A 88 0.31 -11.95 3.99
C GLY A 88 0.11 -10.56 3.36
N ASP A 89 1.05 -10.05 2.56
CA ASP A 89 0.91 -8.73 1.91
C ASP A 89 -0.29 -8.68 0.96
N LEU A 90 -0.44 -9.71 0.12
CA LEU A 90 -1.59 -9.83 -0.79
C LEU A 90 -2.90 -9.87 0.01
N THR A 91 -2.96 -10.69 1.05
CA THR A 91 -4.13 -10.81 1.92
C THR A 91 -4.50 -9.46 2.56
N ALA A 92 -3.50 -8.71 3.05
CA ALA A 92 -3.72 -7.39 3.63
C ALA A 92 -4.27 -6.38 2.62
N VAL A 93 -3.75 -6.38 1.39
CA VAL A 93 -4.23 -5.53 0.30
C VAL A 93 -5.66 -5.88 -0.09
N LEU A 94 -5.96 -7.16 -0.34
CA LEU A 94 -7.29 -7.62 -0.71
C LEU A 94 -8.32 -7.33 0.38
N ALA A 95 -7.98 -7.59 1.65
CA ALA A 95 -8.84 -7.28 2.78
C ALA A 95 -9.11 -5.78 2.92
N ALA A 96 -8.10 -4.93 2.74
CA ALA A 96 -8.25 -3.48 2.79
C ALA A 96 -9.17 -2.96 1.67
N LEU A 97 -9.03 -3.48 0.46
CA LEU A 97 -9.89 -3.12 -0.67
C LEU A 97 -11.32 -3.63 -0.49
N GLY A 98 -11.51 -4.83 0.07
CA GLY A 98 -12.83 -5.35 0.44
C GLY A 98 -13.53 -4.46 1.46
N GLN A 99 -12.84 -4.09 2.55
CA GLN A 99 -13.37 -3.15 3.54
C GLN A 99 -13.73 -1.79 2.94
N LEU A 100 -12.94 -1.30 1.98
CA LEU A 100 -13.24 -0.06 1.29
C LEU A 100 -14.45 -0.20 0.36
N ALA A 101 -14.64 -1.35 -0.29
CA ALA A 101 -15.81 -1.62 -1.12
C ALA A 101 -17.10 -1.63 -0.29
N ASP A 102 -17.06 -2.18 0.93
CA ASP A 102 -18.22 -2.19 1.82
C ASP A 102 -18.54 -0.80 2.40
N ALA A 103 -17.52 -0.06 2.85
CA ALA A 103 -17.71 1.20 3.57
C ALA A 103 -17.74 2.45 2.68
N GLY A 104 -17.18 2.37 1.47
CA GLY A 104 -16.97 3.51 0.58
C GLY A 104 -16.69 3.11 -0.86
N PRO A 105 -17.65 2.43 -1.53
CA PRO A 105 -17.46 1.88 -2.87
C PRO A 105 -17.04 2.94 -3.90
N GLU A 106 -17.47 4.19 -3.71
CA GLU A 106 -17.14 5.31 -4.61
C GLU A 106 -15.63 5.66 -4.62
N SER A 107 -14.85 5.14 -3.68
CA SER A 107 -13.42 5.44 -3.53
C SER A 107 -12.51 4.27 -3.91
N VAL A 108 -13.05 3.08 -4.16
CA VAL A 108 -12.26 1.86 -4.44
C VAL A 108 -11.36 2.04 -5.67
N SER A 109 -11.91 2.58 -6.76
CA SER A 109 -11.13 2.81 -7.98
C SER A 109 -9.99 3.81 -7.77
N LEU A 110 -10.17 4.79 -6.88
CA LEU A 110 -9.11 5.74 -6.51
C LEU A 110 -8.00 5.02 -5.74
N ALA A 111 -8.36 4.19 -4.74
CA ALA A 111 -7.38 3.43 -3.97
C ALA A 111 -6.60 2.42 -4.83
N ILE A 112 -7.27 1.73 -5.76
CA ILE A 112 -6.63 0.82 -6.73
C ILE A 112 -5.60 1.58 -7.57
N GLY A 113 -5.95 2.78 -8.08
CA GLY A 113 -5.01 3.63 -8.82
C GLY A 113 -3.83 4.19 -8.02
N ARG A 114 -3.79 3.94 -6.71
CA ARG A 114 -2.68 4.28 -5.80
C ARG A 114 -1.89 3.07 -5.32
N LEU A 115 -2.29 1.86 -5.72
CA LEU A 115 -1.66 0.62 -5.29
C LEU A 115 -0.20 0.51 -5.76
N GLU A 116 0.05 0.67 -7.07
CA GLU A 116 1.41 0.58 -7.63
C GLU A 116 2.38 1.61 -7.03
N PRO A 117 2.07 2.92 -6.96
CA PRO A 117 3.02 3.89 -6.43
C PRO A 117 3.25 3.75 -4.92
N LEU A 118 2.26 3.29 -4.16
CA LEU A 118 2.42 3.03 -2.72
C LEU A 118 3.30 1.80 -2.50
N LEU A 119 3.03 0.70 -3.19
CA LEU A 119 3.82 -0.54 -3.10
C LEU A 119 5.24 -0.40 -3.68
N ALA A 120 5.54 0.68 -4.41
CA ALA A 120 6.89 0.97 -4.85
C ALA A 120 7.83 1.36 -3.69
N HIS A 121 7.29 1.80 -2.56
CA HIS A 121 8.08 2.30 -1.42
C HIS A 121 7.67 1.67 -0.08
N ALA A 122 6.50 1.05 -0.01
CA ALA A 122 5.92 0.48 1.20
C ALA A 122 5.30 -0.91 0.95
N GLY A 123 4.92 -1.63 2.01
CA GLY A 123 4.37 -2.99 1.91
C GLY A 123 2.84 -3.05 1.83
N GLY A 124 2.29 -4.27 1.77
CA GLY A 124 0.84 -4.49 1.79
C GLY A 124 0.19 -4.05 3.11
N ALA A 125 0.92 -4.19 4.22
CA ALA A 125 0.50 -3.68 5.52
C ALA A 125 0.35 -2.14 5.54
N ASP A 126 1.26 -1.41 4.90
CA ASP A 126 1.21 0.05 4.83
C ASP A 126 0.04 0.53 3.97
N PHE A 127 -0.22 -0.18 2.86
CA PHE A 127 -1.43 0.05 2.05
C PHE A 127 -2.70 -0.10 2.90
N SER A 128 -2.80 -1.19 3.67
CA SER A 128 -3.94 -1.46 4.55
C SER A 128 -4.11 -0.40 5.64
N ALA A 129 -3.00 0.06 6.22
CA ALA A 129 -2.99 1.14 7.20
C ALA A 129 -3.47 2.47 6.60
N TRP A 130 -3.04 2.79 5.38
CA TRP A 130 -3.47 3.99 4.64
C TRP A 130 -4.97 3.97 4.34
N VAL A 131 -5.52 2.84 3.86
CA VAL A 131 -6.97 2.67 3.64
C VAL A 131 -7.75 2.84 4.94
N SER A 132 -7.30 2.19 6.02
CA SER A 132 -7.92 2.28 7.34
C SER A 132 -7.91 3.71 7.89
N ALA A 133 -6.82 4.45 7.68
CA ALA A 133 -6.73 5.86 8.06
C ALA A 133 -7.71 6.73 7.28
N GLY A 134 -7.86 6.51 5.97
CA GLY A 134 -8.83 7.21 5.13
C GLY A 134 -10.28 7.00 5.57
N LEU A 135 -10.65 5.74 5.85
CA LEU A 135 -11.98 5.41 6.35
C LEU A 135 -12.28 6.13 7.67
N ARG A 136 -11.34 6.10 8.64
CA ARG A 136 -11.50 6.80 9.93
C ARG A 136 -11.54 8.32 9.78
N ALA A 137 -10.63 8.91 9.01
CA ALA A 137 -10.53 10.36 8.84
C ALA A 137 -11.74 10.98 8.13
N SER A 138 -12.38 10.21 7.23
CA SER A 138 -13.54 10.68 6.49
C SER A 138 -14.82 10.82 7.33
N GLY A 139 -14.88 10.17 8.49
CA GLY A 139 -16.06 10.16 9.37
C GLY A 139 -17.33 9.68 8.67
N GLY A 140 -17.20 8.72 7.74
CA GLY A 140 -18.32 8.17 6.98
C GLY A 140 -18.84 9.05 5.82
N ARG A 141 -18.25 10.22 5.57
CA ARG A 141 -18.69 11.13 4.49
C ARG A 141 -18.03 10.77 3.16
N ALA A 142 -18.85 10.41 2.17
CA ALA A 142 -18.39 10.01 0.84
C ALA A 142 -17.50 11.06 0.13
N SER A 143 -17.83 12.35 0.25
CA SER A 143 -17.00 13.42 -0.33
C SER A 143 -15.61 13.50 0.29
N ARG A 144 -15.50 13.28 1.61
CA ARG A 144 -14.21 13.25 2.31
C ARG A 144 -13.40 12.00 1.98
N ARG A 145 -14.05 10.84 1.84
CA ARG A 145 -13.38 9.62 1.36
C ARG A 145 -12.78 9.84 -0.03
N ARG A 146 -13.56 10.38 -0.97
CA ARG A 146 -13.05 10.70 -2.31
C ARG A 146 -11.86 11.65 -2.27
N ALA A 147 -11.95 12.75 -1.52
CA ALA A 147 -10.83 13.68 -1.37
C ALA A 147 -9.58 13.02 -0.77
N TYR A 148 -9.77 12.13 0.22
CA TYR A 148 -8.68 11.34 0.79
C TYR A 148 -8.01 10.45 -0.25
N PHE A 149 -8.76 9.57 -0.91
CA PHE A 149 -8.20 8.60 -1.86
C PHE A 149 -7.74 9.24 -3.18
N ALA A 150 -8.25 10.43 -3.52
CA ALA A 150 -7.75 11.25 -4.62
C ALA A 150 -6.39 11.91 -4.32
N LEU A 151 -5.99 11.97 -3.04
CA LEU A 151 -4.85 12.74 -2.50
C LEU A 151 -5.06 14.27 -2.47
N ASP A 152 -6.31 14.73 -2.57
CA ASP A 152 -6.67 16.14 -2.38
C ASP A 152 -6.62 16.55 -0.89
N ASP A 153 -6.74 15.57 0.01
CA ASP A 153 -6.64 15.77 1.45
C ASP A 153 -5.16 15.83 1.90
N PRO A 154 -4.75 16.89 2.65
CA PRO A 154 -3.37 17.04 3.10
C PRO A 154 -2.87 15.91 4.01
N LEU A 155 -3.75 15.27 4.80
CA LEU A 155 -3.36 14.15 5.65
C LEU A 155 -3.13 12.91 4.79
N SER A 156 -3.96 12.68 3.76
CA SER A 156 -3.75 11.60 2.79
C SER A 156 -2.43 11.75 2.04
N ALA A 157 -2.15 12.94 1.47
CA ALA A 157 -0.91 13.21 0.75
C ALA A 157 0.33 12.99 1.63
N ARG A 158 0.26 13.38 2.91
CA ARG A 158 1.33 13.14 3.88
C ARG A 158 1.53 11.66 4.18
N LEU A 159 0.47 10.92 4.51
CA LEU A 159 0.59 9.49 4.81
C LEU A 159 1.06 8.68 3.60
N PHE A 160 0.62 9.08 2.40
CA PHE A 160 1.09 8.51 1.15
C PHE A 160 2.58 8.76 0.92
N ALA A 161 3.10 9.91 1.34
CA ALA A 161 4.52 10.25 1.26
C ALA A 161 5.39 9.60 2.35
N VAL A 162 4.85 9.32 3.55
CA VAL A 162 5.61 8.70 4.67
C VAL A 162 6.11 7.30 4.31
N GLY A 163 5.37 6.54 3.49
CA GLY A 163 5.87 5.27 2.94
C GLY A 163 7.10 5.43 2.05
N ARG A 164 7.42 6.65 1.59
CA ARG A 164 8.59 6.96 0.76
C ARG A 164 9.82 7.40 1.55
N THR A 165 9.66 7.81 2.83
CA THR A 165 10.71 8.45 3.64
C THR A 165 11.29 7.55 4.74
N GLY A 166 10.77 6.33 4.91
CA GLY A 166 11.19 5.41 5.98
C GLY A 166 12.68 5.06 5.96
N ASP A 167 13.26 4.90 4.77
CA ASP A 167 14.69 4.63 4.57
C ASP A 167 15.57 5.89 4.64
N ASP A 168 15.00 7.06 4.35
CA ASP A 168 15.74 8.32 4.24
C ASP A 168 16.30 8.78 5.59
N PHE A 169 15.52 8.68 6.67
CA PHE A 169 16.01 9.11 8.00
C PHE A 169 17.15 8.23 8.51
N ALA A 170 17.05 6.91 8.38
CA ALA A 170 18.10 5.99 8.84
C ALA A 170 19.39 6.15 8.03
N ARG A 171 19.28 6.43 6.72
CA ARG A 171 20.41 6.74 5.84
C ARG A 171 21.04 8.09 6.19
N LEU A 172 20.22 9.13 6.40
CA LEU A 172 20.65 10.46 6.82
C LEU A 172 21.34 10.43 8.19
N GLU A 173 20.76 9.72 9.16
CA GLU A 173 21.31 9.53 10.50
C GLU A 173 22.72 8.91 10.46
N LYS A 174 22.91 7.84 9.67
CA LYS A 174 24.23 7.21 9.50
C LYS A 174 25.27 8.17 8.91
N ARG A 175 24.89 8.94 7.87
CA ARG A 175 25.79 9.91 7.22
C ARG A 175 26.16 11.06 8.16
N LEU A 176 25.19 11.60 8.89
CA LEU A 176 25.44 12.66 9.88
C LEU A 176 26.28 12.17 11.05
N ALA A 177 26.05 10.94 11.52
CA ALA A 177 26.85 10.34 12.58
C ALA A 177 28.31 10.15 12.15
N ALA A 178 28.54 9.66 10.92
CA ALA A 178 29.87 9.52 10.35
C ALA A 178 30.59 10.87 10.22
N THR A 179 29.90 11.89 9.73
CA THR A 179 30.45 13.25 9.56
C THR A 179 30.79 13.88 10.92
N THR A 180 29.89 13.74 11.90
CA THR A 180 30.11 14.28 13.26
C THR A 180 31.28 13.60 13.97
N LEU A 181 31.44 12.29 13.76
CA LEU A 181 32.57 11.52 14.27
C LEU A 181 33.88 11.97 13.61
N ALA A 182 33.88 12.17 12.29
CA ALA A 182 35.06 12.59 11.55
C ALA A 182 35.53 14.02 11.91
N LEU A 183 34.59 14.96 12.07
CA LEU A 183 34.91 16.36 12.32
C LEU A 183 35.18 16.68 13.80
N TRP A 184 34.51 15.98 14.73
CA TRP A 184 34.55 16.32 16.16
C TRP A 184 34.84 15.15 17.09
N ASN A 185 35.13 13.95 16.57
CA ASN A 185 35.37 12.72 17.33
C ASN A 185 34.30 12.44 18.40
N ARG A 186 33.05 12.79 18.08
CA ARG A 186 31.89 12.60 18.96
C ARG A 186 30.85 11.76 18.26
N LYS A 187 30.22 10.84 19.01
CA LYS A 187 29.11 10.03 18.53
C LYS A 187 27.79 10.70 18.94
N PRO A 188 27.14 11.46 18.03
CA PRO A 188 25.87 12.12 18.35
C PRO A 188 24.75 11.09 18.54
N ARG A 189 23.77 11.44 19.36
CA ARG A 189 22.50 10.71 19.48
C ARG A 189 21.42 11.50 18.77
N PHE A 190 21.07 11.08 17.56
CA PHE A 190 19.96 11.67 16.82
C PHE A 190 18.65 11.06 17.28
N ARG A 191 17.58 11.86 17.28
CA ARG A 191 16.23 11.36 17.55
C ARG A 191 15.30 11.90 16.49
N LYS A 192 14.57 11.00 15.83
CA LYS A 192 13.47 11.37 14.94
C LYS A 192 12.42 12.10 15.78
N LEU A 193 12.12 13.35 15.44
CA LEU A 193 11.03 14.06 16.09
C LEU A 193 9.71 13.43 15.64
N ALA A 194 8.93 12.90 16.60
CA ALA A 194 7.61 12.37 16.31
C ALA A 194 6.73 13.50 15.75
N MET A 195 6.01 13.23 14.67
CA MET A 195 5.03 14.15 14.10
C MET A 195 3.89 14.36 15.10
N ALA A 196 3.98 15.42 15.90
CA ALA A 196 2.86 15.93 16.68
C ALA A 196 1.85 16.62 15.74
N PRO A 197 0.56 16.74 16.12
CA PRO A 197 -0.45 17.46 15.33
C PRO A 197 -0.24 18.99 15.31
N THR A 198 0.80 19.48 15.98
CA THR A 198 1.29 20.86 15.92
C THR A 198 2.17 21.09 14.69
N PRO A 199 2.37 22.35 14.24
CA PRO A 199 3.23 22.61 13.09
C PRO A 199 4.62 22.04 13.35
N VAL A 200 5.07 21.15 12.44
CA VAL A 200 6.39 20.52 12.51
C VAL A 200 7.44 21.62 12.67
N PRO A 201 8.27 21.59 13.74
CA PRO A 201 9.27 22.63 13.97
C PRO A 201 10.23 22.72 12.77
N ARG A 202 10.37 23.94 12.22
CA ARG A 202 11.22 24.23 11.04
C ARG A 202 12.73 24.24 11.34
N ARG A 203 13.15 23.79 12.52
CA ARG A 203 14.53 23.90 13.01
C ARG A 203 14.94 22.63 13.74
N THR A 204 16.20 22.24 13.57
CA THR A 204 16.86 21.23 14.40
C THR A 204 16.77 21.65 15.86
N SER A 205 16.21 20.80 16.72
CA SER A 205 16.06 21.12 18.14
C SER A 205 17.15 20.46 18.96
N LEU A 206 17.80 21.21 19.85
CA LEU A 206 18.68 20.65 20.88
C LEU A 206 17.87 20.54 22.17
N ALA A 207 17.55 19.33 22.59
CA ALA A 207 16.82 19.09 23.84
C ALA A 207 17.41 17.88 24.57
N ALA A 208 17.73 18.05 25.86
CA ALA A 208 18.20 17.00 26.76
C ALA A 208 19.39 16.16 26.22
N GLY A 209 20.32 16.78 25.50
CA GLY A 209 21.50 16.09 24.93
C GLY A 209 21.25 15.33 23.62
N PHE A 210 20.05 15.49 23.02
CA PHE A 210 19.70 14.94 21.71
C PHE A 210 19.59 16.03 20.66
N ILE A 211 19.95 15.67 19.42
CA ILE A 211 19.67 16.48 18.22
C ILE A 211 18.40 15.93 17.60
N GLY A 212 17.32 16.71 17.70
CA GLY A 212 16.04 16.43 17.07
C GLY A 212 16.04 16.94 15.63
N LEU A 213 15.89 16.03 14.67
CA LEU A 213 15.86 16.34 13.25
C LEU A 213 14.43 16.10 12.71
N PRO A 214 13.90 17.02 11.87
CA PRO A 214 12.68 16.74 11.13
C PRO A 214 12.94 15.70 10.05
N GLU A 215 11.96 14.84 9.78
CA GLU A 215 12.06 13.77 8.79
C GLU A 215 12.25 14.31 7.37
N THR A 216 11.62 15.44 7.04
CA THR A 216 11.82 16.21 5.82
C THR A 216 11.80 17.70 6.17
N LEU A 217 12.73 18.47 5.61
CA LEU A 217 12.73 19.93 5.72
C LEU A 217 11.62 20.47 4.81
N PRO A 218 10.61 21.19 5.33
CA PRO A 218 9.55 21.74 4.48
C PRO A 218 10.16 22.67 3.42
N GLY A 219 10.01 22.31 2.14
CA GLY A 219 10.55 23.06 1.00
C GLY A 219 11.68 22.38 0.22
N PHE A 220 12.17 21.22 0.67
CA PHE A 220 13.17 20.42 -0.05
C PHE A 220 12.69 18.97 -0.19
N GLU A 221 12.72 18.44 -1.41
CA GLU A 221 12.38 17.05 -1.74
C GLU A 221 13.60 16.31 -2.31
N GLY A 222 13.68 14.99 -2.07
CA GLY A 222 14.69 14.12 -2.66
C GLY A 222 16.13 14.38 -2.20
N GLU A 223 17.11 14.03 -3.03
CA GLU A 223 18.55 14.11 -2.72
C GLU A 223 19.03 15.54 -2.37
N ALA A 224 18.31 16.57 -2.80
CA ALA A 224 18.58 17.96 -2.43
C ALA A 224 18.35 18.26 -0.93
N ALA A 225 17.46 17.51 -0.27
CA ALA A 225 17.26 17.63 1.17
C ALA A 225 18.50 17.18 1.96
N ASP A 226 19.22 16.15 1.48
CA ASP A 226 20.44 15.64 2.13
C ASP A 226 21.56 16.67 2.18
N PHE A 227 21.71 17.48 1.13
CA PHE A 227 22.72 18.55 1.05
C PHE A 227 22.44 19.71 2.00
N THR A 228 21.21 19.83 2.52
CA THR A 228 20.88 20.91 3.46
C THR A 228 21.37 20.60 4.88
N TYR A 229 21.67 19.34 5.18
CA TYR A 229 22.15 18.89 6.49
C TYR A 229 23.68 18.73 6.57
N LEU A 230 24.39 18.85 5.46
CA LEU A 230 25.86 18.74 5.35
C LEU A 230 26.48 20.10 5.05
#